data_AF-A0A974P213-F1
#
_entry.id   AF-A0A974P213-F1
#
_cell.length_a   1.000
_cell.length_b   1.000
_cell.length_c   1.000
_cell.angle_alpha   90.00
_cell.angle_beta   90.00
_cell.angle_gamma   90.00
#
_symmetry.space_group_name_H-M   'P 1'
#
loop_
_entity.id
_entity.type
_entity.pdbx_description
1 polymer ?
#
loop_
_entity_poly.entity_id
_entity_poly.type
_entity_poly.pdbx_seq_one_letter_code
_entity_poly.pdbx_strand_id
1 'polypeptide(L)'
;MRDSYETYLYVSPVTWMIERRRDYRAFHPDVDQTKVFAEKQYSDFRWVAGIKTPFKEQQVNWKTGALVNSTIVNSLFYNPTTEPGELTLNLYPSRQMGETELGDGVLHRLLLTKALPM
;
A
#
# COMPACT_ATOMS: atom_id res chain seq x y z
N MET A 1 24.46 4.26 -9.78
CA MET A 1 24.64 3.26 -8.70
C MET A 1 25.04 3.89 -7.36
N ARG A 2 24.74 5.18 -7.10
CA ARG A 2 24.61 5.66 -5.71
C ARG A 2 23.18 5.32 -5.29
N ASP A 3 22.99 4.79 -4.09
CA ASP A 3 21.69 4.45 -3.46
C ASP A 3 21.06 3.07 -3.76
N SER A 4 21.77 2.16 -4.42
CA SER A 4 21.32 0.75 -4.46
C SER A 4 21.61 0.04 -3.12
N TYR A 5 20.67 -0.78 -2.65
CA TYR A 5 20.87 -1.67 -1.51
C TYR A 5 20.60 -3.13 -1.91
N GLU A 6 21.28 -4.05 -1.23
CA GLU A 6 21.07 -5.48 -1.44
C GLU A 6 19.83 -5.96 -0.67
N THR A 7 19.09 -6.86 -1.31
CA THR A 7 17.96 -7.54 -0.70
C THR A 7 18.18 -9.04 -0.79
N TYR A 8 18.09 -9.71 0.35
CA TYR A 8 18.19 -11.16 0.47
C TYR A 8 16.80 -11.76 0.64
N LEU A 9 16.42 -12.69 -0.23
CA LEU A 9 15.14 -13.39 -0.18
C LEU A 9 15.37 -14.82 0.31
N TYR A 10 14.63 -15.23 1.33
CA TYR A 10 14.68 -16.57 1.90
C TYR A 10 13.43 -17.33 1.46
N VAL A 11 13.63 -18.29 0.58
CA VAL A 11 12.58 -19.14 0.01
C VAL A 11 12.49 -20.43 0.80
N SER A 12 11.26 -20.80 1.17
CA SER A 12 10.96 -22.08 1.80
C SER A 12 11.10 -23.21 0.79
N PRO A 13 11.92 -24.25 1.03
CA PRO A 13 12.03 -25.37 0.09
C PRO A 13 10.77 -26.24 0.06
N VAL A 14 9.90 -26.12 1.07
CA VAL A 14 8.65 -26.89 1.17
C VAL A 14 7.51 -26.20 0.44
N THR A 15 7.37 -24.89 0.63
CA THR A 15 6.23 -24.13 0.10
C THR A 15 6.57 -23.30 -1.13
N TRP A 16 7.86 -23.15 -1.45
CA TRP A 16 8.39 -22.25 -2.47
C TRP A 16 8.01 -20.79 -2.30
N MET A 17 7.52 -20.42 -1.11
CA MET A 17 7.18 -19.04 -0.77
C MET A 17 8.40 -18.32 -0.21
N ILE A 18 8.47 -17.02 -0.46
CA ILE A 18 9.38 -16.12 0.25
C ILE A 18 8.84 -15.97 1.67
N GLU A 19 9.49 -16.60 2.65
CA GLU A 19 9.10 -16.50 4.07
C GLU A 19 9.78 -15.32 4.74
N ARG A 20 10.99 -14.94 4.27
CA ARG A 20 11.70 -13.78 4.81
C ARG A 20 12.38 -12.97 3.73
N ARG A 21 12.48 -11.68 3.97
CA ARG A 21 13.27 -10.73 3.18
C ARG A 21 14.14 -9.93 4.13
N ARG A 22 15.44 -9.82 3.84
CA ARG A 22 16.37 -8.96 4.60
C ARG A 22 16.96 -7.88 3.72
N ASP A 23 17.03 -6.67 4.26
CA ASP A 23 17.73 -5.56 3.65
C ASP A 23 18.42 -4.70 4.72
N TYR A 24 19.48 -4.00 4.32
CA TYR A 24 20.17 -3.01 5.15
C TYR A 24 19.98 -1.63 4.52
N ARG A 25 18.97 -0.90 5.00
CA ARG A 25 18.56 0.39 4.43
C ARG A 25 17.93 1.30 5.47
N ALA A 26 17.79 2.57 5.13
CA ALA A 26 16.91 3.48 5.83
C ALA A 26 15.44 3.19 5.49
N PHE A 27 14.54 3.34 6.46
CA PHE A 27 13.11 3.15 6.26
C PHE A 27 12.48 4.29 5.47
N HIS A 28 12.79 5.52 5.88
CA HIS A 28 12.32 6.76 5.27
C HIS A 28 13.53 7.69 5.09
N PRO A 29 14.35 7.49 4.05
CA PRO A 29 15.60 8.23 3.88
C PRO A 29 15.43 9.76 3.84
N ASP A 30 14.25 10.25 3.45
CA ASP A 30 13.94 11.68 3.43
C ASP A 30 13.68 12.27 4.83
N VAL A 31 13.33 11.43 5.81
CA VAL A 31 13.05 11.83 7.20
C VAL A 31 14.20 11.42 8.12
N ASP A 32 14.70 10.20 7.96
CA ASP A 32 15.81 9.62 8.72
C ASP A 32 16.66 8.72 7.81
N GLN A 33 17.93 9.10 7.66
CA GLN A 33 18.91 8.39 6.84
C GLN A 33 19.59 7.22 7.58
N THR A 34 19.24 6.99 8.85
CA THR A 34 19.81 5.91 9.66
C THR A 34 19.47 4.56 9.05
N LYS A 35 20.50 3.82 8.65
CA LYS A 35 20.34 2.47 8.09
C LYS A 35 20.12 1.47 9.21
N VAL A 36 19.14 0.60 9.02
CA VAL A 36 18.78 -0.44 9.96
C VAL A 36 18.75 -1.81 9.30
N PHE A 37 18.99 -2.82 10.12
CA PHE A 37 18.97 -4.23 9.76
C PHE A 37 17.52 -4.73 9.70
N ALA A 38 16.83 -4.45 8.60
CA ALA A 38 15.42 -4.77 8.44
C ALA A 38 15.22 -6.21 7.96
N GLU A 39 14.30 -6.92 8.59
CA GLU A 39 13.77 -8.19 8.11
C GLU A 39 12.25 -8.13 8.05
N LYS A 40 11.68 -8.43 6.89
CA LYS A 40 10.27 -8.76 6.75
C LYS A 40 10.07 -10.26 6.86
N GLN A 41 9.09 -10.67 7.65
CA GLN A 41 8.68 -12.05 7.88
C GLN A 41 7.25 -12.19 7.38
N TYR A 42 7.05 -13.10 6.44
CA TYR A 42 5.76 -13.38 5.81
C TYR A 42 5.18 -14.66 6.42
N SER A 43 3.91 -14.60 6.80
CA SER A 43 3.21 -15.72 7.42
C SER A 43 1.72 -15.67 7.06
N ASP A 44 0.97 -16.67 7.53
CA ASP A 44 -0.46 -16.81 7.23
C ASP A 44 -0.72 -16.81 5.71
N PHE A 45 -0.07 -17.75 5.01
CA PHE A 45 -0.22 -17.88 3.57
C PHE A 45 -1.56 -18.52 3.22
N ARG A 46 -2.39 -17.80 2.48
CA ARG A 46 -3.71 -18.23 2.06
C ARG A 46 -3.81 -18.26 0.54
N TRP A 47 -4.65 -19.14 0.01
CA TRP A 47 -4.98 -19.15 -1.41
C TRP A 47 -6.05 -18.11 -1.71
N VAL A 48 -5.79 -17.23 -2.67
CA VAL A 48 -6.76 -16.26 -3.19
C VAL A 48 -6.66 -16.27 -4.71
N ALA A 49 -7.78 -16.58 -5.38
CA ALA A 49 -7.85 -16.68 -6.85
C ALA A 49 -6.71 -17.53 -7.47
N GLY A 50 -6.35 -18.65 -6.83
CA GLY A 50 -5.29 -19.55 -7.31
C GLY A 50 -3.86 -19.09 -7.03
N ILE A 51 -3.65 -17.98 -6.31
CA ILE A 51 -2.34 -17.47 -5.91
C ILE A 51 -2.19 -17.64 -4.39
N LYS A 52 -1.04 -18.15 -3.94
CA LYS A 52 -0.73 -18.30 -2.51
C LYS A 52 -0.04 -17.04 -1.98
N THR A 53 -0.66 -16.36 -1.04
CA THR A 53 -0.32 -14.99 -0.65
C THR A 53 -0.23 -14.85 0.87
N PRO A 54 0.77 -14.14 1.41
CA PRO A 54 0.84 -13.89 2.85
C PRO A 54 -0.22 -12.89 3.30
N PHE A 55 -0.98 -13.23 4.34
CA PHE A 55 -1.94 -12.33 4.98
C PHE A 55 -1.36 -11.64 6.21
N LYS A 56 -0.16 -12.02 6.64
CA LYS A 56 0.55 -11.38 7.74
C LYS A 56 2.01 -11.10 7.35
N GLU A 57 2.40 -9.86 7.51
CA GLU A 57 3.78 -9.39 7.37
C GLU A 57 4.22 -8.76 8.69
N GLN A 58 5.36 -9.18 9.23
CA GLN A 58 5.99 -8.53 10.36
C GLN A 58 7.34 -8.00 9.93
N GLN A 59 7.64 -6.78 10.29
CA GLN A 59 8.93 -6.18 10.05
C GLN A 59 9.67 -5.99 11.36
N VAL A 60 10.85 -6.59 11.47
CA VAL A 60 11.68 -6.59 12.67
C VAL A 60 13.07 -6.07 12.35
N ASN A 61 13.76 -5.57 13.36
CA ASN A 61 15.21 -5.40 13.31
C ASN A 61 15.86 -6.77 13.59
N TRP A 62 16.46 -7.42 12.58
CA TRP A 62 16.91 -8.81 12.73
C TRP A 62 18.12 -9.00 13.66
N LYS A 63 18.85 -7.93 13.98
CA LYS A 63 19.94 -7.98 14.97
C LYS A 63 19.41 -7.96 16.40
N THR A 64 18.34 -7.24 16.66
CA THR A 64 17.81 -7.01 18.02
C THR A 64 16.52 -7.77 18.32
N GLY A 65 15.82 -8.23 17.28
CA GLY A 65 14.49 -8.83 17.38
C GLY A 65 13.36 -7.81 17.59
N ALA A 66 13.66 -6.51 17.68
CA ALA A 66 12.66 -5.49 17.92
C ALA A 66 11.66 -5.40 16.75
N LEU A 67 10.36 -5.45 17.06
CA LEU A 67 9.30 -5.24 16.08
C LEU A 67 9.27 -3.75 15.68
N VAL A 68 9.30 -3.51 14.37
CA VAL A 68 9.25 -2.16 13.78
C VAL A 68 7.87 -1.87 13.23
N ASN A 69 7.30 -2.84 12.50
CA ASN A 69 6.00 -2.70 11.88
C ASN A 69 5.32 -4.07 11.77
N SER A 70 3.99 -4.08 11.70
CA SER A 70 3.20 -5.27 11.43
C SER A 70 2.03 -4.91 10.53
N THR A 71 1.85 -5.68 9.47
CA THR A 71 0.74 -5.55 8.53
C THR A 71 -0.09 -6.82 8.55
N ILE A 72 -1.40 -6.67 8.69
CA ILE A 72 -2.36 -7.76 8.58
C ILE A 72 -3.32 -7.41 7.45
N VAL A 73 -3.44 -8.32 6.49
CA VAL A 73 -4.35 -8.18 5.35
C VAL A 73 -5.71 -8.73 5.75
N ASN A 74 -6.74 -7.89 5.73
CA ASN A 74 -8.11 -8.32 6.03
C ASN A 74 -8.77 -8.99 4.82
N SER A 75 -8.56 -8.42 3.64
CA SER A 75 -9.13 -8.89 2.37
C SER A 75 -8.18 -8.62 1.22
N LEU A 76 -8.17 -9.51 0.23
CA LEU A 76 -7.35 -9.40 -0.98
C LEU A 76 -8.18 -9.83 -2.18
N PHE A 77 -8.15 -9.03 -3.25
CA PHE A 77 -8.78 -9.35 -4.52
C PHE A 77 -7.73 -9.24 -5.62
N TYR A 78 -7.62 -10.28 -6.44
CA TYR A 78 -6.78 -10.24 -7.64
C TYR A 78 -7.61 -9.82 -8.83
N ASN A 79 -7.08 -8.88 -9.61
CA ASN A 79 -7.71 -8.33 -10.82
C ASN A 79 -9.19 -7.93 -10.62
N PRO A 80 -9.51 -7.09 -9.62
CA PRO A 80 -10.87 -6.60 -9.48
C PRO A 80 -11.26 -5.78 -10.72
N THR A 81 -12.53 -5.88 -11.12
CA THR A 81 -13.10 -4.93 -12.09
C THR A 81 -12.97 -3.53 -11.52
N THR A 82 -12.38 -2.62 -12.28
CA THR A 82 -12.21 -1.21 -11.91
C THR A 82 -12.89 -0.33 -12.94
N GLU A 83 -13.44 0.79 -12.51
CA GLU A 83 -14.05 1.77 -13.40
C GLU A 83 -12.96 2.54 -14.20
N PRO A 84 -13.26 3.01 -15.41
CA PRO A 84 -12.33 3.84 -16.18
C PRO A 84 -11.85 5.06 -15.37
N GLY A 85 -10.53 5.15 -15.15
CA GLY A 85 -9.90 6.25 -14.40
C GLY A 85 -9.61 5.95 -12.92
N GLU A 86 -10.13 4.86 -12.36
CA GLU A 86 -9.94 4.50 -10.94
C GLU A 86 -8.47 4.21 -10.57
N LEU A 87 -7.69 3.72 -11.52
CA LEU A 87 -6.26 3.41 -11.33
C LEU A 87 -5.34 4.64 -11.52
N THR A 88 -5.90 5.81 -11.82
CA THR A 88 -5.11 7.03 -11.99
C THR A 88 -4.95 7.76 -10.67
N LEU A 89 -3.75 8.27 -10.42
CA LEU A 89 -3.50 9.17 -9.28
C LEU A 89 -4.29 10.46 -9.53
N ASN A 90 -5.49 10.56 -8.97
CA ASN A 90 -6.29 11.79 -9.00
C ASN A 90 -5.58 12.88 -8.17
N LEU A 91 -4.58 13.53 -8.77
CA LEU A 91 -3.91 14.70 -8.19
C LEU A 91 -4.82 15.93 -8.16
N TYR A 92 -5.96 15.88 -8.86
CA TYR A 92 -7.04 16.83 -8.76
C TYR A 92 -8.37 16.09 -8.93
N PRO A 93 -9.31 16.10 -7.96
CA PRO A 93 -10.68 15.71 -8.27
C PRO A 93 -11.19 16.70 -9.31
N SER A 94 -11.39 16.22 -10.55
CA SER A 94 -12.10 16.97 -11.57
C SER A 94 -13.45 17.36 -10.97
N ARG A 95 -13.64 18.65 -10.71
CA ARG A 95 -14.97 19.24 -10.48
C ARG A 95 -15.84 18.77 -11.64
N GLN A 96 -16.74 17.83 -11.41
CA GLN A 96 -17.87 17.66 -12.31
C GLN A 96 -18.72 18.92 -12.12
N MET A 97 -18.44 19.97 -12.91
CA MET A 97 -19.42 21.02 -13.14
C MET A 97 -20.50 20.40 -14.00
N GLY A 98 -21.59 20.00 -13.37
CA GLY A 98 -22.83 19.76 -14.09
C GLY A 98 -23.23 21.08 -14.73
N GLU A 99 -23.03 21.21 -16.03
CA GLU A 99 -23.69 22.25 -16.82
C GLU A 99 -25.17 21.94 -16.79
N THR A 100 -25.90 22.66 -15.95
CA THR A 100 -27.36 22.80 -16.10
C THR A 100 -27.57 24.17 -16.70
N GLU A 101 -27.85 24.22 -18.00
CA GLU A 101 -28.36 25.43 -18.64
C GLU A 101 -29.69 25.81 -17.98
N LEU A 102 -29.71 26.93 -17.28
CA LEU A 102 -30.92 27.66 -16.95
C LEU A 102 -30.61 29.15 -17.08
N GLY A 103 -31.40 29.81 -17.94
CA GLY A 103 -31.24 31.21 -18.33
C GLY A 103 -31.19 32.18 -17.16
N ASP A 104 -30.54 33.30 -17.45
CA ASP A 104 -30.53 34.56 -16.71
C ASP A 104 -30.32 34.49 -15.20
N GLY A 105 -29.04 34.50 -14.82
CA GLY A 105 -28.55 35.12 -13.58
C GLY A 105 -28.54 34.22 -12.35
N VAL A 106 -27.39 33.60 -12.04
CA VAL A 106 -27.24 32.79 -10.82
C VAL A 106 -26.05 33.23 -9.98
N LEU A 107 -26.36 33.71 -8.77
CA LEU A 107 -25.48 33.76 -7.60
C LEU A 107 -24.95 32.36 -7.27
N HIS A 108 -23.63 32.19 -7.21
CA HIS A 108 -23.00 30.93 -6.81
C HIS A 108 -23.34 30.59 -5.35
N ARG A 109 -24.28 29.67 -5.14
CA ARG A 109 -24.51 29.04 -3.83
C ARG A 109 -23.63 27.79 -3.71
N LEU A 110 -22.61 27.87 -2.86
CA LEU A 110 -21.74 26.75 -2.50
C LEU A 110 -22.51 25.75 -1.62
N LEU A 111 -23.01 24.65 -2.18
CA LEU A 111 -23.51 23.52 -1.39
C LEU A 111 -22.32 22.61 -1.00
N LEU A 112 -21.76 22.86 0.18
CA LEU A 112 -20.86 21.94 0.87
C LEU A 112 -21.72 20.88 1.57
N THR A 113 -21.94 19.74 0.93
CA THR A 113 -22.46 18.56 1.63
C THR A 113 -21.31 17.66 2.03
N LYS A 114 -20.77 17.92 3.24
CA LYS A 114 -20.03 16.90 4.01
C LYS A 114 -21.02 15.79 4.34
N ALA A 115 -20.77 14.57 3.86
CA ALA A 115 -21.28 13.37 4.51
C ALA A 115 -20.06 12.58 5.02
N LEU A 116 -19.88 12.61 6.34
CA LEU A 116 -19.09 11.66 7.14
C LEU A 116 -20.11 10.88 8.00
N PRO A 117 -19.77 9.69 8.50
CA PRO A 117 -20.34 8.40 8.12
C PRO A 117 -21.51 7.94 9.03
N MET A 118 -22.18 6.86 8.62
CA MET A 118 -22.73 5.83 9.52
C MET A 118 -22.16 4.48 9.12
#